data_AF-A0A9D2ST06-F1
#
_entry.id   AF-A0A9D2ST06-F1
#
_cell.length_a   1.000
_cell.length_b   1.000
_cell.length_c   1.000
_cell.angle_alpha   90.00
_cell.angle_beta   90.00
_cell.angle_gamma   90.00
#
_symmetry.space_group_name_H-M   'P 1'
#
loop_
_entity.id
_entity.type
_entity.pdbx_description
1 polymer ?
#
loop_
_entity_poly.entity_id
_entity_poly.type
_entity_poly.pdbx_seq_one_letter_code
_entity_poly.pdbx_strand_id
1 'polypeptide(L)'
;MADHYDTAIVPARPKAPDDKPNAEGSVKFATTWILAAIRNYHFLSFEEAYATVKEKLEALNNKSFKTRKGNRHTAYEEEERSFMHPLPPAPYELATWSTAKIHNDYTITDDLNRYSVPFDLIGETVDIRTTRDTVEVFFRGGRVASYVRLKKAQRDAVMVPGHMPEAHRRYLSYNKDAFLSWAESAGSFVSAVIRQFLEAGKEPEQGYKYCVSLMKAADRYGLARVDAACERALAFSSTPALRSILTILKNGQDKIPLNQAAEAPVPKNGTCHGITRGADAFRKGGANI
;
A
#
# COMPACT_ATOMS: atom_id res chain seq x y z
N MET A 1 -13.11 -17.18 -18.06
CA MET A 1 -13.85 -16.91 -19.31
C MET A 1 -14.84 -18.03 -19.64
N ALA A 2 -14.38 -19.27 -19.79
CA ALA A 2 -15.24 -20.43 -20.06
C ALA A 2 -16.43 -20.56 -19.08
N ASP A 3 -16.14 -20.54 -17.78
CA ASP A 3 -17.16 -20.59 -16.74
C ASP A 3 -18.14 -19.41 -16.79
N HIS A 4 -17.69 -18.21 -17.17
CA HIS A 4 -18.54 -17.01 -17.26
C HIS A 4 -19.60 -17.15 -18.36
N TYR A 5 -19.25 -17.83 -19.44
CA TYR A 5 -20.14 -18.06 -20.59
C TYR A 5 -20.73 -19.48 -20.59
N ASP A 6 -20.71 -20.17 -19.44
CA ASP A 6 -21.20 -21.55 -19.29
C ASP A 6 -20.72 -22.49 -20.40
N THR A 7 -19.45 -22.34 -20.79
CA THR A 7 -18.85 -23.04 -21.92
C THR A 7 -17.89 -24.11 -21.41
N ALA A 8 -18.15 -25.37 -21.75
CA ALA A 8 -17.22 -26.46 -21.47
C ALA A 8 -16.05 -26.46 -22.47
N ILE A 9 -14.81 -26.41 -21.98
CA ILE A 9 -13.62 -26.58 -22.82
C ILE A 9 -13.29 -28.07 -22.89
N VAL A 10 -13.42 -28.67 -24.07
CA VAL A 10 -12.98 -30.04 -24.34
C VAL A 10 -11.68 -29.98 -25.16
N PRO A 11 -10.51 -30.21 -24.54
CA PRO A 11 -9.24 -30.17 -25.27
C PRO A 11 -9.09 -31.38 -26.20
N ALA A 12 -8.58 -31.13 -27.42
CA ALA A 12 -8.11 -32.19 -28.32
C ALA A 12 -6.85 -32.87 -27.76
N ARG A 13 -6.58 -34.11 -28.17
CA ARG A 13 -5.38 -34.82 -27.69
C ARG A 13 -4.10 -34.14 -28.19
N PRO A 14 -3.04 -34.07 -27.36
CA PRO A 14 -1.76 -33.54 -27.80
C PRO A 14 -1.23 -34.28 -29.04
N LYS A 15 -0.74 -33.52 -30.03
CA LYS A 15 -0.19 -34.05 -31.31
C LYS A 15 -1.18 -34.86 -32.17
N ALA A 16 -2.49 -34.69 -31.96
CA ALA A 16 -3.53 -35.28 -32.80
C ALA A 16 -4.27 -34.17 -33.57
N PRO A 17 -3.73 -33.71 -34.72
CA PRO A 17 -4.36 -32.63 -35.51
C PRO A 17 -5.75 -33.01 -36.04
N ASP A 18 -6.01 -34.31 -36.25
CA ASP A 18 -7.29 -34.84 -36.74
C ASP A 18 -8.44 -34.75 -35.72
N ASP A 19 -8.18 -34.35 -34.48
CA ASP A 19 -9.20 -34.20 -33.44
C ASP A 19 -9.97 -32.87 -33.56
N LYS A 20 -9.57 -31.95 -34.45
CA LYS A 20 -10.20 -30.61 -34.64
C LYS A 20 -10.32 -30.14 -36.11
N PRO A 21 -10.69 -30.99 -37.07
CA PRO A 21 -10.64 -30.67 -38.50
C PRO A 21 -11.62 -29.55 -38.88
N ASN A 22 -12.79 -29.50 -38.24
CA ASN A 22 -13.81 -28.48 -38.51
C ASN A 22 -13.37 -27.08 -38.07
N ALA A 23 -12.62 -26.98 -36.97
CA ALA A 23 -12.10 -25.71 -36.47
C ALA A 23 -11.03 -25.15 -37.41
N GLU A 24 -10.07 -25.99 -37.81
CA GLU A 24 -8.98 -25.57 -38.71
C GLU A 24 -9.50 -25.22 -40.11
N GLY A 25 -10.45 -25.99 -40.65
CA GLY A 25 -11.10 -25.70 -41.92
C GLY A 25 -11.83 -24.36 -41.91
N SER A 26 -12.58 -24.08 -40.83
CA SER A 26 -13.31 -22.81 -40.66
C SER A 26 -12.36 -21.62 -40.53
N VAL A 27 -11.29 -21.74 -39.74
CA VAL A 27 -10.25 -20.71 -39.61
C VAL A 27 -9.58 -20.42 -40.95
N LYS A 28 -9.16 -21.46 -41.69
CA LYS A 28 -8.56 -21.29 -43.01
C LYS A 28 -9.49 -20.59 -43.99
N PHE A 29 -10.79 -20.92 -43.93
CA PHE A 29 -11.80 -20.30 -44.77
C PHE A 29 -11.96 -18.81 -44.45
N ALA A 30 -12.14 -18.43 -43.18
CA ALA A 30 -12.22 -17.04 -42.75
C ALA A 30 -10.96 -16.24 -43.11
N THR A 31 -9.78 -16.79 -42.85
CA THR A 31 -8.48 -16.20 -43.22
C THR A 31 -8.39 -15.92 -44.71
N THR A 32 -8.86 -16.83 -45.56
CA THR A 32 -8.82 -16.63 -47.01
C THR A 32 -9.80 -15.57 -47.48
N TRP A 33 -11.04 -15.60 -46.97
CA TRP A 33 -12.10 -14.71 -47.45
C TRP A 33 -12.02 -13.29 -46.90
N ILE A 34 -11.42 -13.12 -45.74
CA ILE A 34 -11.27 -11.82 -45.08
C ILE A 34 -9.82 -11.35 -45.24
N LEU A 35 -8.87 -12.01 -44.57
CA LEU A 35 -7.49 -11.52 -44.50
C LEU A 35 -6.79 -11.54 -45.86
N ALA A 36 -6.90 -12.62 -46.64
CA ALA A 36 -6.27 -12.68 -47.95
C ALA A 36 -6.94 -11.75 -48.98
N ALA A 37 -8.23 -11.43 -48.81
CA ALA A 37 -8.94 -10.49 -49.67
C ALA A 37 -8.49 -9.04 -49.44
N ILE A 38 -8.09 -8.71 -48.21
CA ILE A 38 -7.65 -7.35 -47.82
C ILE A 38 -6.12 -7.21 -47.77
N ARG A 39 -5.35 -8.25 -48.14
CA ARG A 39 -3.88 -8.29 -47.96
C ARG A 39 -3.10 -7.16 -48.64
N ASN A 40 -3.68 -6.52 -49.66
CA ASN A 40 -3.07 -5.43 -50.41
C ASN A 40 -3.65 -4.05 -50.04
N TYR A 41 -4.56 -4.00 -49.07
CA TYR A 41 -5.14 -2.76 -48.59
C TYR A 41 -4.14 -2.08 -47.66
N HIS A 42 -4.04 -0.75 -47.78
CA HIS A 42 -3.25 0.07 -46.87
C HIS A 42 -4.23 0.84 -46.02
N PHE A 43 -4.25 0.55 -44.72
CA PHE A 43 -5.12 1.23 -43.76
C PHE A 43 -4.36 2.37 -43.10
N LEU A 44 -5.01 3.52 -42.97
CA LEU A 44 -4.45 4.69 -42.30
C LEU A 44 -4.95 4.83 -40.85
N SER A 45 -5.93 4.01 -40.46
CA SER A 45 -6.47 3.96 -39.09
C SER A 45 -6.97 2.54 -38.74
N PHE A 46 -7.13 2.27 -37.45
CA PHE A 46 -7.69 1.01 -36.98
C PHE A 46 -9.18 0.90 -37.30
N GLU A 47 -9.90 2.02 -37.25
CA GLU A 47 -11.32 2.11 -37.57
C GLU A 47 -11.60 1.72 -39.02
N GLU A 48 -10.75 2.15 -39.95
CA GLU A 48 -10.82 1.79 -41.37
C GLU A 48 -10.59 0.28 -41.57
N ALA A 49 -9.57 -0.28 -40.90
CA ALA A 49 -9.31 -1.71 -40.93
C ALA A 49 -10.50 -2.51 -40.35
N TYR A 50 -11.06 -2.06 -39.23
CA TYR A 50 -12.20 -2.68 -38.58
C TYR A 50 -13.45 -2.66 -39.49
N ALA A 51 -13.76 -1.52 -40.10
CA ALA A 51 -14.89 -1.39 -41.02
C ALA A 51 -14.74 -2.31 -42.24
N THR A 52 -13.53 -2.38 -42.81
CA THR A 52 -13.23 -3.22 -43.98
C THR A 52 -13.33 -4.72 -43.64
N VAL A 53 -12.83 -5.13 -42.47
CA VAL A 53 -13.00 -6.52 -41.98
C VAL A 53 -14.47 -6.86 -41.76
N LYS A 54 -15.25 -5.92 -41.20
CA LYS A 54 -16.69 -6.10 -40.97
C LYS A 54 -17.43 -6.30 -42.30
N GLU A 55 -17.13 -5.51 -43.32
CA GLU A 55 -17.71 -5.68 -44.67
C GLU A 55 -17.40 -7.07 -45.25
N LYS A 56 -16.13 -7.51 -45.19
CA LYS A 56 -15.75 -8.85 -45.70
C LYS A 56 -16.40 -9.98 -44.91
N LEU A 57 -16.60 -9.81 -43.60
CA LEU A 57 -17.31 -10.77 -42.76
C LEU A 57 -18.80 -10.86 -43.16
N GLU A 58 -19.47 -9.73 -43.38
CA GLU A 58 -20.85 -9.72 -43.85
C GLU A 58 -20.99 -10.39 -45.22
N ALA A 59 -20.07 -10.09 -46.15
CA ALA A 59 -20.03 -10.75 -47.46
C ALA A 59 -19.81 -12.26 -47.34
N LEU A 60 -18.93 -12.70 -46.42
CA LEU A 60 -18.66 -14.10 -46.16
C LEU A 60 -19.88 -14.85 -45.61
N ASN A 61 -20.60 -14.22 -44.68
CA ASN A 61 -21.77 -14.81 -44.03
C ASN A 61 -22.96 -14.95 -45.00
N ASN A 62 -23.13 -13.98 -45.90
CA ASN A 62 -24.21 -13.99 -46.89
C ASN A 62 -23.89 -14.82 -48.14
N LYS A 63 -22.64 -15.26 -48.32
CA LYS A 63 -22.25 -16.08 -49.46
C LYS A 63 -22.87 -17.48 -49.41
N SER A 64 -23.57 -17.85 -50.48
CA SER A 64 -24.21 -19.16 -50.63
C SER A 64 -23.23 -20.31 -50.48
N PHE A 65 -23.72 -21.41 -49.91
CA PHE A 65 -22.94 -22.64 -49.84
C PHE A 65 -22.78 -23.30 -51.23
N LYS A 66 -21.74 -24.11 -51.38
CA LYS A 66 -21.51 -24.87 -52.62
C LYS A 66 -22.39 -26.12 -52.72
N THR A 67 -22.62 -26.80 -51.60
CA THR A 67 -23.26 -28.13 -51.57
C THR A 67 -24.65 -28.11 -50.92
N ARG A 68 -24.90 -27.21 -49.97
CA ARG A 68 -26.20 -27.06 -49.29
C ARG A 68 -26.93 -25.80 -49.76
N LYS A 69 -28.24 -25.73 -49.51
CA LYS A 69 -29.05 -24.53 -49.79
C LYS A 69 -28.77 -23.45 -48.73
N GLY A 70 -29.01 -22.18 -49.08
CA GLY A 70 -28.82 -21.04 -48.18
C GLY A 70 -27.37 -20.56 -48.04
N ASN A 71 -27.11 -19.81 -46.97
CA ASN A 71 -25.80 -19.25 -46.60
C ASN A 71 -25.57 -19.35 -45.07
N ARG A 72 -24.44 -18.87 -44.56
CA ARG A 72 -24.11 -18.99 -43.12
C ARG A 72 -25.05 -18.21 -42.24
N HIS A 73 -25.52 -17.06 -42.74
CA HIS A 73 -26.51 -16.26 -42.02
C HIS A 73 -27.83 -17.01 -41.86
N THR A 74 -28.40 -17.56 -42.94
CA THR A 74 -29.65 -18.31 -42.88
C THR A 74 -29.50 -19.57 -42.03
N ALA A 75 -28.37 -20.28 -42.13
CA ALA A 75 -28.09 -21.44 -41.28
C ALA A 75 -28.06 -21.05 -39.79
N TYR A 76 -27.44 -19.93 -39.44
CA TYR A 76 -27.45 -19.43 -38.05
C TYR A 76 -28.88 -19.09 -37.59
N GLU A 77 -29.65 -18.36 -38.39
CA GLU A 77 -31.00 -17.93 -38.03
C GLU A 77 -32.00 -19.08 -37.89
N GLU A 78 -31.94 -20.06 -38.80
CA GLU A 78 -32.90 -21.17 -38.88
C GLU A 78 -32.50 -22.36 -38.01
N GLU A 79 -31.20 -22.68 -37.92
CA GLU A 79 -30.71 -23.92 -37.28
C GLU A 79 -30.11 -23.69 -35.89
N GLU A 80 -29.44 -22.55 -35.62
CA GLU A 80 -28.63 -22.38 -34.39
C GLU A 80 -29.28 -21.43 -33.36
N ARG A 81 -29.89 -20.33 -33.81
CA ARG A 81 -30.32 -19.22 -32.96
C ARG A 81 -31.25 -19.63 -31.82
N SER A 82 -32.15 -20.59 -32.06
CA SER A 82 -33.11 -21.08 -31.05
C SER A 82 -32.46 -21.92 -29.96
N PHE A 83 -31.28 -22.49 -30.20
CA PHE A 83 -30.53 -23.31 -29.25
C PHE A 83 -29.46 -22.53 -28.49
N MET A 84 -29.23 -21.25 -28.83
CA MET A 84 -28.24 -20.43 -28.13
C MET A 84 -28.72 -20.01 -26.74
N HIS A 85 -27.80 -20.06 -25.77
CA HIS A 85 -28.04 -19.55 -24.43
C HIS A 85 -28.06 -18.02 -24.41
N PRO A 86 -28.85 -17.40 -23.51
CA PRO A 86 -28.79 -15.95 -23.31
C PRO A 86 -27.40 -15.54 -22.82
N LEU A 87 -26.94 -14.36 -23.25
CA LEU A 87 -25.70 -13.80 -22.76
C LEU A 87 -25.83 -13.44 -21.26
N PRO A 88 -24.77 -13.63 -20.46
CA PRO A 88 -24.73 -13.11 -19.10
C PRO A 88 -24.99 -11.59 -19.09
N PRO A 89 -25.67 -11.07 -18.05
CA PRO A 89 -26.05 -9.65 -17.99
C PRO A 89 -24.83 -8.72 -17.89
N ALA A 90 -23.70 -9.22 -17.39
CA ALA A 90 -22.45 -8.50 -17.33
C ALA A 90 -21.44 -9.10 -18.32
N PRO A 91 -20.72 -8.27 -19.10
CA PRO A 91 -19.64 -8.75 -19.95
C PRO A 91 -18.54 -9.38 -19.09
N TYR A 92 -17.81 -10.33 -19.66
CA TYR A 92 -16.66 -10.92 -18.99
C TYR A 92 -15.59 -9.87 -18.72
N GLU A 93 -15.20 -9.73 -17.45
CA GLU A 93 -14.14 -8.83 -17.03
C GLU A 93 -12.81 -9.60 -16.93
N LEU A 94 -11.81 -9.14 -17.67
CA LEU A 94 -10.45 -9.66 -17.55
C LEU A 94 -9.86 -9.19 -16.22
N ALA A 95 -9.48 -10.16 -15.40
CA ALA A 95 -8.82 -9.94 -14.13
C ALA A 95 -7.43 -10.60 -14.13
N THR A 96 -6.43 -9.86 -13.68
CA THR A 96 -5.09 -10.36 -13.40
C THR A 96 -4.98 -10.63 -11.91
N TRP A 97 -4.45 -11.80 -11.56
CA TRP A 97 -4.21 -12.17 -10.16
C TRP A 97 -2.72 -12.07 -9.85
N SER A 98 -2.40 -11.46 -8.72
CA SER A 98 -1.05 -11.41 -8.17
C SER A 98 -1.06 -11.68 -6.67
N THR A 99 0.08 -12.11 -6.12
CA THR A 99 0.23 -12.38 -4.69
C THR A 99 1.21 -11.37 -4.09
N ALA A 100 0.85 -10.76 -2.97
CA ALA A 100 1.73 -9.80 -2.29
C ALA A 100 1.76 -10.04 -0.78
N LYS A 101 2.91 -9.78 -0.16
CA LYS A 101 3.05 -9.75 1.30
C LYS A 101 2.81 -8.33 1.80
N ILE A 102 1.98 -8.19 2.83
CA ILE A 102 1.64 -6.88 3.40
C ILE A 102 2.80 -6.41 4.28
N HIS A 103 3.31 -5.22 3.97
CA HIS A 103 4.38 -4.57 4.73
C HIS A 103 3.83 -3.83 5.95
N ASN A 104 4.73 -3.36 6.82
CA ASN A 104 4.38 -2.64 8.05
C ASN A 104 3.60 -1.33 7.82
N ASP A 105 3.62 -0.82 6.58
CA ASP A 105 2.85 0.34 6.16
C ASP A 105 1.41 -0.01 5.77
N TYR A 106 0.99 -1.27 5.94
CA TYR A 106 -0.34 -1.81 5.66
C TYR A 106 -0.85 -1.44 4.25
N THR A 107 0.05 -1.49 3.26
CA THR A 107 -0.31 -1.25 1.85
C THR A 107 0.06 -2.39 0.92
N ILE A 108 -0.66 -2.46 -0.20
CA ILE A 108 -0.42 -3.32 -1.36
C ILE A 108 -0.35 -2.45 -2.63
N THR A 109 0.27 -2.96 -3.70
CA THR A 109 0.48 -2.22 -4.94
C THR A 109 -0.14 -2.95 -6.14
N ASP A 110 -0.81 -2.23 -7.04
CA ASP A 110 -1.39 -2.76 -8.29
C ASP A 110 -0.46 -2.59 -9.51
N ASP A 111 0.85 -2.66 -9.26
CA ASP A 111 1.99 -2.22 -10.11
C ASP A 111 2.18 -0.70 -10.26
N LEU A 112 1.12 0.10 -10.08
CA LEU A 112 1.20 1.55 -10.28
C LEU A 112 1.00 2.34 -8.97
N ASN A 113 -0.06 2.02 -8.24
CA ASN A 113 -0.54 2.76 -7.08
C ASN A 113 -0.57 1.89 -5.84
N ARG A 114 -0.40 2.52 -4.68
CA ARG A 114 -0.49 1.87 -3.38
C ARG A 114 -1.87 2.04 -2.77
N TYR A 115 -2.40 0.96 -2.24
CA TYR A 115 -3.72 0.87 -1.61
C TYR A 115 -3.57 0.33 -0.20
N SER A 116 -4.28 0.94 0.75
CA SER A 116 -4.29 0.43 2.13
C SER A 116 -5.02 -0.91 2.24
N VAL A 117 -4.67 -1.69 3.25
CA VAL A 117 -5.35 -2.92 3.66
C VAL A 117 -5.48 -2.92 5.17
N PRO A 118 -6.45 -3.65 5.76
CA PRO A 118 -6.59 -3.72 7.21
C PRO A 118 -5.26 -4.08 7.89
N PHE A 119 -4.88 -3.28 8.90
CA PHE A 119 -3.60 -3.45 9.61
C PHE A 119 -3.44 -4.80 10.31
N ASP A 120 -4.54 -5.51 10.59
CA ASP A 120 -4.53 -6.85 11.16
C ASP A 120 -3.82 -7.87 10.25
N LEU A 121 -3.68 -7.54 8.97
CA LEU A 121 -3.05 -8.40 7.96
C LEU A 121 -1.56 -8.07 7.75
N ILE A 122 -0.94 -7.22 8.59
CA ILE A 122 0.50 -6.92 8.48
C ILE A 122 1.32 -8.21 8.62
N GLY A 123 2.19 -8.47 7.64
CA GLY A 123 3.02 -9.67 7.59
C GLY A 123 2.38 -10.88 6.93
N GLU A 124 1.08 -10.84 6.64
CA GLU A 124 0.37 -11.90 5.92
C GLU A 124 0.54 -11.76 4.40
N THR A 125 0.28 -12.85 3.68
CA THR A 125 0.22 -12.87 2.20
C THR A 125 -1.23 -12.82 1.74
N VAL A 126 -1.51 -11.94 0.78
CA VAL A 126 -2.84 -11.72 0.19
C VAL A 126 -2.80 -11.88 -1.32
N ASP A 127 -3.95 -12.26 -1.88
CA ASP A 127 -4.19 -12.31 -3.31
C ASP A 127 -4.82 -11.00 -3.76
N ILE A 128 -4.29 -10.41 -4.82
CA ILE A 128 -4.76 -9.16 -5.40
C ILE A 128 -5.38 -9.49 -6.75
N ARG A 129 -6.65 -9.15 -6.90
CA ARG A 129 -7.38 -9.22 -8.17
C ARG A 129 -7.44 -7.83 -8.76
N THR A 130 -6.75 -7.64 -9.87
CA THR A 130 -6.70 -6.36 -10.58
C THR A 130 -7.49 -6.47 -11.87
N THR A 131 -8.51 -5.62 -12.02
CA THR A 131 -9.28 -5.51 -13.26
C THR A 131 -8.96 -4.20 -13.99
N ARG A 132 -9.73 -3.85 -15.02
CA ARG A 132 -9.59 -2.57 -15.72
C ARG A 132 -9.84 -1.39 -14.78
N ASP A 133 -10.86 -1.50 -13.94
CA ASP A 133 -11.39 -0.38 -13.17
C ASP A 133 -11.44 -0.65 -11.65
N THR A 134 -11.11 -1.86 -11.21
CA THR A 134 -11.10 -2.22 -9.78
C THR A 134 -9.83 -2.94 -9.33
N VAL A 135 -9.47 -2.74 -8.07
CA VAL A 135 -8.42 -3.50 -7.36
C VAL A 135 -9.06 -4.09 -6.12
N GLU A 136 -9.05 -5.40 -6.01
CA GLU A 136 -9.62 -6.13 -4.89
C GLU A 136 -8.55 -6.96 -4.21
N VAL A 137 -8.64 -7.03 -2.89
CA VAL A 137 -7.69 -7.77 -2.06
C VAL A 137 -8.45 -8.89 -1.37
N PHE A 138 -7.92 -10.10 -1.46
CA PHE A 138 -8.46 -11.31 -0.89
C PHE A 138 -7.46 -11.90 0.11
N PHE A 139 -7.98 -12.33 1.25
CA PHE A 139 -7.24 -13.09 2.26
C PHE A 139 -8.01 -14.36 2.56
N ARG A 140 -7.37 -15.52 2.35
CA ARG A 140 -7.96 -16.86 2.57
C ARG A 140 -9.33 -17.05 1.90
N GLY A 141 -9.48 -16.52 0.68
CA GLY A 141 -10.72 -16.59 -0.11
C GLY A 141 -11.79 -15.54 0.24
N GLY A 142 -11.63 -14.78 1.33
CA GLY A 142 -12.51 -13.66 1.68
C GLY A 142 -12.00 -12.34 1.11
N ARG A 143 -12.87 -11.53 0.50
CA ARG A 143 -12.51 -10.17 0.05
C ARG A 143 -12.41 -9.24 1.24
N VAL A 144 -11.23 -8.68 1.48
CA VAL A 144 -10.95 -7.80 2.62
C VAL A 144 -10.99 -6.32 2.26
N ALA A 145 -10.66 -5.97 1.01
CA ALA A 145 -10.68 -4.60 0.53
C ALA A 145 -11.05 -4.54 -0.96
N SER A 146 -11.64 -3.42 -1.38
CA SER A 146 -12.00 -3.16 -2.77
C SER A 146 -11.84 -1.67 -3.06
N TYR A 147 -11.18 -1.37 -4.17
CA TYR A 147 -10.85 -0.01 -4.59
C TYR A 147 -11.21 0.21 -6.04
N VAL A 148 -11.55 1.46 -6.37
CA VAL A 148 -11.53 1.93 -7.76
C VAL A 148 -10.07 2.05 -8.19
N ARG A 149 -9.73 1.44 -9.31
CA ARG A 149 -8.37 1.46 -9.86
C ARG A 149 -8.05 2.84 -10.40
N LEU A 150 -6.95 3.42 -9.91
CA LEU A 150 -6.50 4.74 -10.33
C LEU A 150 -5.56 4.58 -11.52
N LYS A 151 -5.89 5.24 -12.64
CA LYS A 151 -5.12 5.14 -13.90
C LYS A 151 -3.89 6.04 -13.91
N LYS A 152 -3.79 6.97 -12.98
CA LYS A 152 -2.65 7.90 -12.82
C LYS A 152 -1.86 7.51 -11.58
N ALA A 153 -0.54 7.52 -11.69
CA ALA A 153 0.35 7.34 -10.54
C ALA A 153 0.08 8.43 -9.49
N GLN A 154 -0.18 8.01 -8.26
CA GLN A 154 -0.30 8.87 -7.09
C GLN A 154 1.03 8.86 -6.33
N ARG A 155 1.38 10.01 -5.75
CA ARG A 155 2.53 10.10 -4.85
C ARG A 155 2.25 9.37 -3.53
N ASP A 156 1.04 9.54 -3.02
CA ASP A 156 0.61 9.00 -1.74
C ASP A 156 -0.30 7.79 -1.95
N ALA A 157 -0.33 6.91 -0.95
CA ALA A 157 -1.19 5.73 -0.98
C ALA A 157 -2.67 6.11 -0.78
N VAL A 158 -3.57 5.33 -1.39
CA VAL A 158 -5.01 5.44 -1.16
C VAL A 158 -5.33 4.83 0.21
N MET A 159 -5.44 5.70 1.21
CA MET A 159 -5.63 5.32 2.60
C MET A 159 -7.09 5.35 3.02
N VAL A 160 -7.56 4.27 3.63
CA VAL A 160 -8.87 4.19 4.29
C VAL A 160 -8.64 4.30 5.79
N PRO A 161 -9.26 5.26 6.51
CA PRO A 161 -9.03 5.43 7.95
C PRO A 161 -9.27 4.15 8.76
N GLY A 162 -10.26 3.35 8.37
CA GLY A 162 -10.58 2.06 8.99
C GLY A 162 -9.46 1.03 8.93
N HIS A 163 -8.59 1.11 7.92
CA HIS A 163 -7.45 0.20 7.75
C HIS A 163 -6.26 0.55 8.64
N MET A 164 -6.22 1.77 9.18
CA MET A 164 -5.11 2.21 10.03
C MET A 164 -5.26 1.67 11.47
N PRO A 165 -4.14 1.31 12.13
CA PRO A 165 -4.14 1.05 13.57
C PRO A 165 -4.62 2.28 14.35
N GLU A 166 -5.32 2.06 15.47
CA GLU A 166 -5.90 3.14 16.29
C GLU A 166 -4.85 4.16 16.75
N ALA A 167 -3.66 3.69 17.15
CA ALA A 167 -2.56 4.56 17.56
C ALA A 167 -2.07 5.47 16.42
N HIS A 168 -2.02 4.97 15.18
CA HIS A 168 -1.63 5.76 14.02
C HIS A 168 -2.74 6.74 13.64
N ARG A 169 -4.01 6.31 13.69
CA ARG A 169 -5.17 7.18 13.46
C ARG A 169 -5.21 8.34 14.46
N ARG A 170 -4.97 8.07 15.75
CA ARG A 170 -4.84 9.11 16.79
C ARG A 170 -3.68 10.06 16.49
N TYR A 171 -2.53 9.53 16.07
CA TYR A 171 -1.38 10.36 15.73
C TYR A 171 -1.71 11.38 14.62
N LEU A 172 -2.39 10.95 13.57
CA LEU A 172 -2.81 11.81 12.46
C LEU A 172 -3.91 12.81 12.84
N SER A 173 -4.68 12.54 13.90
CA SER A 173 -5.71 13.46 14.39
C SER A 173 -5.18 14.60 15.25
N TYR A 174 -3.92 14.53 15.72
CA TYR A 174 -3.36 15.58 16.54
C TYR A 174 -3.15 16.86 15.75
N ASN A 175 -3.47 17.98 16.39
CA ASN A 175 -3.19 19.32 15.89
C ASN A 175 -2.45 20.13 16.97
N LYS A 176 -1.83 21.23 16.56
CA LYS A 176 -1.06 22.12 17.45
C LYS A 176 -1.89 22.56 18.67
N ASP A 177 -3.13 22.97 18.44
CA ASP A 177 -4.00 23.53 19.47
C ASP A 177 -4.42 22.48 20.50
N ALA A 178 -4.64 21.24 20.08
CA ALA A 178 -4.93 20.12 20.97
C ALA A 178 -3.76 19.81 21.90
N PHE A 179 -2.51 19.89 21.41
CA PHE A 179 -1.34 19.75 22.27
C PHE A 179 -1.23 20.89 23.28
N LEU A 180 -1.49 22.13 22.87
CA LEU A 180 -1.44 23.29 23.75
C LEU A 180 -2.54 23.22 24.84
N SER A 181 -3.77 22.90 24.45
CA SER A 181 -4.90 22.74 25.37
C SER A 181 -4.65 21.60 26.37
N TRP A 182 -4.13 20.46 25.91
CA TRP A 182 -3.73 19.38 26.79
C TRP A 182 -2.62 19.82 27.76
N ALA A 183 -1.60 20.53 27.26
CA ALA A 183 -0.48 20.98 28.08
C ALA A 183 -0.91 21.96 29.18
N GLU A 184 -1.86 22.84 28.89
CA GLU A 184 -2.44 23.76 29.89
C GLU A 184 -3.18 23.01 31.00
N SER A 185 -3.86 21.90 30.68
CA SER A 185 -4.48 21.03 31.69
C SER A 185 -3.46 20.22 32.51
N ALA A 186 -2.27 19.98 31.97
CA ALA A 186 -1.23 19.17 32.60
C ALA A 186 -0.35 19.98 33.56
N GLY A 187 -0.05 21.24 33.24
CA GLY A 187 0.76 22.13 34.07
C GLY A 187 1.46 23.24 33.29
N SER A 188 1.89 24.29 33.99
CA SER A 188 2.53 25.47 33.38
C SER A 188 3.91 25.13 32.78
N PHE A 189 4.68 24.24 33.44
CA PHE A 189 5.99 23.83 32.96
C PHE A 189 5.88 22.87 31.77
N VAL A 190 4.88 21.98 31.77
CA VAL A 190 4.54 21.15 30.61
C VAL A 190 4.18 22.02 29.40
N SER A 191 3.36 23.06 29.59
CA SER A 191 2.99 24.00 28.51
C SER A 191 4.20 24.71 27.91
N ALA A 192 5.15 25.16 28.73
CA ALA A 192 6.39 25.78 28.26
C ALA A 192 7.22 24.82 27.38
N VAL A 193 7.39 23.57 27.84
CA VAL A 193 8.14 22.53 27.09
C VAL A 193 7.45 22.17 25.78
N ILE A 194 6.11 22.02 25.77
CA ILE A 194 5.36 21.68 24.55
C ILE A 194 5.42 22.81 23.53
N ARG A 195 5.24 24.07 23.94
CA ARG A 195 5.40 25.22 23.05
C ARG A 195 6.78 25.21 22.39
N GLN A 196 7.81 24.98 23.19
CA GLN A 196 9.17 24.91 22.68
C GLN A 196 9.37 23.74 21.70
N PHE A 197 8.81 22.55 21.95
CA PHE A 197 8.89 21.44 20.99
C PHE A 197 8.16 21.71 19.68
N LEU A 198 7.07 22.48 19.71
CA LEU A 198 6.32 22.87 18.51
C LEU A 198 7.01 24.00 17.73
N GLU A 199 7.75 24.87 18.40
CA GLU A 199 8.44 26.04 17.80
C GLU A 199 9.90 25.76 17.42
N ALA A 200 10.52 24.69 17.93
CA ALA A 200 11.91 24.34 17.63
C ALA A 200 12.13 23.89 16.18
N GLY A 201 11.09 23.38 15.51
CA GLY A 201 11.14 22.95 14.11
C GLY A 201 10.68 24.03 13.13
N LYS A 202 10.90 23.82 11.83
CA LYS A 202 10.36 24.71 10.79
C LYS A 202 8.84 24.61 10.70
N GLU A 203 8.31 23.42 10.93
CA GLU A 203 6.88 23.11 10.94
C GLU A 203 6.50 22.45 12.27
N PRO A 204 5.32 22.76 12.84
CA PRO A 204 4.90 22.24 14.14
C PRO A 204 4.78 20.71 14.17
N GLU A 205 4.50 20.07 13.04
CA GLU A 205 4.41 18.60 12.91
C GLU A 205 5.71 17.88 13.27
N GLN A 206 6.87 18.54 13.11
CA GLN A 206 8.17 17.99 13.51
C GLN A 206 8.27 17.79 15.04
N GLY A 207 7.49 18.58 15.79
CA GLY A 207 7.39 18.55 17.24
C GLY A 207 6.42 17.49 17.78
N TYR A 208 5.50 16.99 16.96
CA TYR A 208 4.37 16.16 17.42
C TYR A 208 4.83 14.87 18.08
N LYS A 209 5.87 14.22 17.55
CA LYS A 209 6.44 13.00 18.15
C LYS A 209 6.92 13.22 19.59
N TYR A 210 7.46 14.40 19.91
CA TYR A 210 7.94 14.71 21.26
C TYR A 210 6.77 14.98 22.19
N CYS A 211 5.75 15.71 21.72
CA CYS A 211 4.53 15.99 22.48
C CYS A 211 3.79 14.69 22.82
N VAL A 212 3.59 13.79 21.84
CA VAL A 212 2.96 12.48 22.06
C VAL A 212 3.77 11.62 23.03
N SER A 213 5.11 11.68 22.97
CA SER A 213 5.94 10.95 23.94
C SER A 213 5.79 11.50 25.36
N LEU A 214 5.57 12.80 25.52
CA LEU A 214 5.34 13.42 26.83
C LEU A 214 3.95 13.06 27.37
N MET A 215 2.91 13.04 26.51
CA MET A 215 1.57 12.55 26.86
C MET A 215 1.62 11.09 27.35
N LYS A 216 2.33 10.20 26.62
CA LYS A 216 2.53 8.82 27.06
C LYS A 216 3.29 8.70 28.38
N ALA A 217 4.20 9.63 28.67
CA ALA A 217 4.89 9.67 29.95
C ALA A 217 3.94 10.12 31.08
N ALA A 218 3.03 11.06 30.80
CA ALA A 218 1.98 11.47 31.72
C ALA A 218 1.00 10.34 32.02
N ASP A 219 0.60 9.56 31.01
CA ASP A 219 -0.25 8.37 31.22
C ASP A 219 0.43 7.32 32.13
N ARG A 220 1.76 7.20 32.06
CA ARG A 220 2.53 6.21 32.83
C ARG A 220 2.86 6.67 34.25
N TYR A 221 3.25 7.94 34.43
CA TYR A 221 3.79 8.44 35.70
C TYR A 221 2.85 9.42 36.42
N GLY A 222 1.77 9.88 35.77
CA GLY A 222 0.86 10.90 36.27
C GLY A 222 1.28 12.32 35.92
N LEU A 223 0.31 13.21 35.75
CA LEU A 223 0.50 14.60 35.32
C LEU A 223 1.42 15.40 36.26
N ALA A 224 1.18 15.31 37.58
CA ALA A 224 1.95 16.06 38.57
C ALA A 224 3.46 15.73 38.55
N ARG A 225 3.80 14.46 38.32
CA ARG A 225 5.22 14.03 38.23
C ARG A 225 5.88 14.52 36.96
N VAL A 226 5.13 14.58 35.86
CA VAL A 226 5.64 15.10 34.59
C VAL A 226 5.87 16.60 34.66
N ASP A 227 4.98 17.35 35.30
CA ASP A 227 5.16 18.80 35.47
C ASP A 227 6.39 19.13 36.32
N ALA A 228 6.60 18.42 37.44
CA ALA A 228 7.81 18.56 38.28
C ALA A 228 9.10 18.15 37.54
N ALA A 229 9.03 17.15 36.65
CA ALA A 229 10.17 16.76 35.82
C ALA A 229 10.49 17.83 34.76
N CYS A 230 9.46 18.46 34.17
CA CYS A 230 9.61 19.55 33.22
C CYS A 230 10.19 20.81 33.90
N GLU A 231 9.71 21.16 35.09
CA GLU A 231 10.27 22.25 35.92
C GLU A 231 11.77 22.05 36.14
N ARG A 232 12.15 20.85 36.59
CA ARG A 232 13.54 20.50 36.82
C ARG A 232 14.37 20.54 35.54
N ALA A 233 13.83 20.06 34.43
CA ALA A 233 14.55 20.08 33.15
C ALA A 233 14.78 21.53 32.66
N LEU A 234 13.80 22.41 32.84
CA LEU A 234 13.88 23.84 32.51
C LEU A 234 14.87 24.59 33.41
N ALA A 235 15.02 24.16 34.67
CA ALA A 235 16.01 24.74 35.58
C ALA A 235 17.47 24.49 35.15
N PHE A 236 17.75 23.35 34.51
CA PHE A 236 19.10 23.01 34.04
C PHE A 236 19.40 23.44 32.60
N SER A 237 18.38 23.58 31.77
CA SER A 237 18.53 23.93 30.37
C SER A 237 17.34 24.75 29.89
N SER A 238 17.62 25.83 29.16
CA SER A 238 16.60 26.62 28.46
C SER A 238 15.97 25.87 27.29
N THR A 239 16.56 24.76 26.84
CA THR A 239 16.05 23.91 25.76
C THR A 239 16.05 22.43 26.13
N PRO A 240 15.19 21.98 27.07
CA PRO A 240 15.18 20.60 27.54
C PRO A 240 14.90 19.59 26.43
N ALA A 241 15.82 18.66 26.22
CA ALA A 241 15.60 17.51 25.36
C ALA A 241 14.64 16.51 26.03
N LEU A 242 13.74 15.90 25.25
CA LEU A 242 12.81 14.86 25.73
C LEU A 242 13.53 13.74 26.49
N ARG A 243 14.72 13.33 26.04
CA ARG A 243 15.53 12.29 26.69
C ARG A 243 15.91 12.66 28.13
N SER A 244 16.20 13.93 28.39
CA SER A 244 16.54 14.43 29.73
C SER A 244 15.33 14.34 30.66
N ILE A 245 14.16 14.79 30.19
CA ILE A 245 12.89 14.72 30.95
C ILE A 245 12.55 13.26 31.31
N LEU A 246 12.64 12.35 30.33
CA LEU A 246 12.40 10.92 30.56
C LEU A 246 13.41 10.29 31.53
N THR A 247 14.65 10.76 31.54
CA THR A 247 15.69 10.29 32.46
C THR A 247 15.41 10.76 33.90
N ILE A 248 14.98 12.02 34.07
CA ILE A 248 14.55 12.58 35.37
C ILE A 248 13.41 11.74 35.95
N LEU A 249 12.39 11.46 35.14
CA LEU A 249 11.24 10.64 35.53
C LEU A 249 11.60 9.20 35.88
N LYS A 250 12.51 8.58 35.11
CA LYS A 250 12.98 7.22 35.33
C LYS A 250 13.79 7.09 36.63
N ASN A 251 14.63 8.08 36.92
CA ASN A 251 15.48 8.10 38.10
C ASN A 251 14.76 8.62 39.35
N GLY A 252 13.49 9.03 39.24
CA GLY A 252 12.71 9.56 40.36
C GLY A 252 13.20 10.93 40.86
N GLN A 253 14.05 11.61 40.08
CA GLN A 253 14.59 12.92 40.47
C GLN A 253 13.52 13.99 40.53
N ASP A 254 12.39 13.78 39.86
CA ASP A 254 11.17 14.61 39.94
C ASP A 254 10.62 14.74 41.38
N LYS A 255 10.87 13.76 42.25
CA LYS A 255 10.36 13.74 43.64
C LYS A 255 11.19 14.57 44.62
N ILE A 256 12.39 14.99 44.22
CA ILE A 256 13.29 15.76 45.07
C ILE A 256 12.93 17.24 44.86
N PRO A 257 12.71 18.06 45.89
CA PRO A 257 12.48 19.49 45.71
C PRO A 257 13.74 20.18 45.15
N LEU A 258 13.56 21.09 44.17
CA LEU A 258 14.67 21.81 43.49
C LEU A 258 15.61 22.54 44.47
N ASN A 259 15.08 22.98 45.61
CA ASN A 259 15.82 23.77 46.60
C ASN A 259 16.83 22.96 47.45
N GLN A 260 16.83 21.62 47.38
CA GLN A 260 17.79 20.78 48.11
C GLN A 260 19.01 20.36 47.28
N ALA A 261 19.02 20.61 45.96
CA ALA A 261 20.15 20.25 45.10
C ALA A 261 21.34 21.22 45.19
N ALA A 262 21.18 22.36 45.88
CA ALA A 262 22.25 23.33 46.11
C ALA A 262 23.22 22.91 47.25
N GLU A 263 22.93 21.85 48.01
CA GLU A 263 23.83 21.28 49.02
C GLU A 263 24.34 19.90 48.57
N ALA A 264 25.08 19.85 47.46
CA ALA A 264 25.99 18.73 47.22
C ALA A 264 27.36 19.10 47.83
N PRO A 265 28.00 18.22 48.63
CA PRO A 265 29.32 18.50 49.19
C PRO A 265 30.35 18.59 48.05
N VAL A 266 31.13 19.67 48.05
CA VAL A 266 32.29 19.85 47.17
C VAL A 266 33.22 18.64 47.32
N PRO A 267 33.50 17.84 46.27
CA PRO A 267 34.50 16.79 46.38
C PRO A 267 35.87 17.46 46.51
N LYS A 268 36.53 17.22 47.65
CA LYS A 268 37.91 17.63 47.88
C LYS A 268 38.80 16.99 46.81
N ASN A 269 39.60 17.83 46.16
CA ASN A 269 40.66 17.52 45.20
C ASN A 269 41.33 16.17 45.46
N GLY A 270 41.20 15.26 44.49
CA GLY A 270 41.97 14.02 44.39
C GLY A 270 42.53 13.91 42.98
N THR A 271 43.79 14.33 42.82
CA THR A 271 44.74 14.08 41.73
C THR A 271 44.23 13.45 40.43
N CYS A 272 44.37 14.24 39.36
CA CYS A 272 44.26 13.89 37.97
C CYS A 272 45.26 12.80 37.53
N HIS A 273 44.82 11.57 37.30
CA HIS A 273 45.58 10.60 36.50
C HIS A 273 44.68 10.05 35.38
N GLY A 274 44.53 10.87 34.31
CA GLY A 274 44.10 10.34 33.03
C GLY A 274 45.24 9.50 32.46
N ILE A 275 45.03 8.19 32.29
CA ILE A 275 46.02 7.31 31.67
C ILE A 275 45.96 7.54 30.17
N THR A 276 46.73 8.49 29.67
CA THR A 276 47.05 8.60 28.24
C THR A 276 48.01 7.46 27.89
N ARG A 277 47.52 6.44 27.18
CA ARG A 277 48.38 5.39 26.63
C ARG A 277 49.18 5.99 25.47
N GLY A 278 50.51 5.95 25.58
CA GLY A 278 51.43 6.36 24.51
C GLY A 278 51.38 5.40 23.31
N ALA A 279 51.88 5.88 22.16
CA ALA A 279 51.85 5.19 20.86
C ALA A 279 52.45 3.77 20.86
N ASP A 280 53.22 3.42 21.90
CA ASP A 280 53.84 2.10 22.08
C ASP A 280 52.85 0.96 22.32
N ALA A 281 51.63 1.27 22.77
CA ALA A 281 50.58 0.27 22.99
C ALA A 281 50.06 -0.38 21.69
N PHE A 282 50.34 0.20 20.52
CA PHE A 282 49.89 -0.31 19.22
C PHE A 282 50.96 -1.08 18.44
N ARG A 283 52.16 -1.25 19.00
CA ARG A 283 53.32 -1.78 18.23
C ARG A 283 53.47 -3.30 18.25
N LYS A 284 52.74 -4.04 19.08
CA LYS A 284 52.78 -5.52 19.05
C LYS A 284 51.47 -6.06 18.50
N GLY A 285 51.50 -6.37 17.20
CA GLY A 285 50.49 -7.15 16.53
C GLY A 285 50.23 -8.46 17.26
N GLY A 286 48.95 -8.83 17.33
CA GLY A 286 48.48 -10.03 18.00
C GLY A 286 49.23 -11.26 17.53
N ALA A 287 49.92 -11.91 18.47
CA ALA A 287 50.22 -13.32 18.41
C ALA A 287 49.32 -14.02 19.43
N ASN A 288 48.61 -15.03 18.94
CA ASN A 288 47.64 -15.89 19.62
C ASN A 288 48.00 -16.24 21.08
N ILE A 289 46.98 -16.25 21.96
CA ILE A 289 46.47 -17.41 22.72
C ILE A 289 44.98 -17.17 22.94
#